data_AF-A0A9N9FKC1-F1
#
_entry.id   AF-A0A9N9FKC1-F1
#
_cell.length_a   1.000
_cell.length_b   1.000
_cell.length_c   1.000
_cell.angle_alpha   90.00
_cell.angle_beta   90.00
_cell.angle_gamma   90.00
#
_symmetry.space_group_name_H-M   'P 1'
#
loop_
_entity.id
_entity.type
_entity.pdbx_description
1 polymer ?
#
loop_
_entity_poly.entity_id
_entity_poly.type
_entity_poly.pdbx_seq_one_letter_code
_entity_poly.pdbx_strand_id
1 'polypeptide(L)'
;MADVEQREMSLFECSEQLEASVERVKKFDYSQFSDVTLIGSGKFTIIFSATFEDKKYALKSLNNNLKIDVKPIRLIKREIEILYDIEHENIIKFYGISKDSLSRSFMLVFQLADGGTLREHLEKKLHENIYKISWCELIQIANGIANGNEFSISENEEHARNIVELM
;
A
#
# COMPACT_ATOMS: atom_id res chain seq x y z
N MET A 1 -36.56 -19.02 -18.90
CA MET A 1 -36.13 -18.25 -17.71
C MET A 1 -35.09 -19.09 -16.99
N ALA A 2 -33.92 -18.53 -16.79
CA ALA A 2 -32.85 -19.06 -15.98
C ALA A 2 -32.07 -17.84 -15.52
N ASP A 3 -32.60 -17.17 -14.50
CA ASP A 3 -31.96 -15.97 -13.94
C ASP A 3 -30.64 -16.41 -13.30
N VAL A 4 -29.55 -16.11 -14.00
CA VAL A 4 -28.22 -16.14 -13.41
C VAL A 4 -28.14 -14.94 -12.48
N GLU A 5 -28.63 -15.12 -11.26
CA GLU A 5 -28.38 -14.20 -10.16
C GLU A 5 -26.87 -14.03 -10.04
N GLN A 6 -26.36 -12.91 -10.57
CA GLN A 6 -25.06 -12.39 -10.18
C GLN A 6 -25.19 -11.99 -8.71
N ARG A 7 -24.90 -12.93 -7.81
CA ARG A 7 -24.83 -12.67 -6.38
C ARG A 7 -23.82 -11.56 -6.13
N GLU A 8 -24.32 -10.34 -5.89
CA GLU A 8 -23.53 -9.24 -5.33
C GLU A 8 -22.97 -9.73 -4.00
N MET A 9 -21.71 -10.18 -4.00
CA MET A 9 -21.03 -10.62 -2.78
C MET A 9 -20.77 -9.39 -1.92
N SER A 10 -21.16 -9.42 -0.65
CA SER A 10 -20.89 -8.30 0.24
C SER A 10 -19.38 -8.12 0.46
N LEU A 11 -18.95 -6.88 0.69
CA LEU A 11 -17.55 -6.60 1.08
C LEU A 11 -17.12 -7.41 2.32
N PHE A 12 -18.08 -7.71 3.21
CA PHE A 12 -17.88 -8.60 4.35
C PHE A 12 -17.54 -10.04 3.92
N GLU A 13 -18.38 -10.70 3.12
CA GLU A 13 -18.11 -12.07 2.63
C GLU A 13 -16.82 -12.14 1.81
N CYS A 14 -16.50 -11.08 1.05
CA CYS A 14 -15.23 -10.96 0.34
C CYS A 14 -14.05 -10.87 1.32
N SER A 15 -14.15 -10.12 2.42
CA SER A 15 -13.10 -10.01 3.43
C SER A 15 -12.84 -11.32 4.18
N GLU A 16 -13.90 -12.06 4.52
CA GLU A 16 -13.83 -13.38 5.14
C GLU A 16 -13.14 -14.39 4.22
N GLN A 17 -13.60 -14.50 2.97
CA GLN A 17 -13.04 -15.41 1.99
C GLN A 17 -11.58 -15.06 1.62
N LEU A 18 -11.26 -13.76 1.50
CA LEU A 18 -9.91 -13.32 1.19
C LEU A 18 -8.94 -13.67 2.33
N GLU A 19 -9.28 -13.34 3.58
CA GLU A 19 -8.49 -13.69 4.76
C GLU A 19 -8.30 -15.22 4.90
N ALA A 20 -9.36 -16.00 4.70
CA ALA A 20 -9.28 -17.45 4.73
C ALA A 20 -8.36 -18.00 3.64
N SER A 21 -8.33 -17.36 2.46
CA SER A 21 -7.57 -17.85 1.31
C SER A 21 -6.06 -17.58 1.35
N VAL A 22 -5.57 -16.59 2.12
CA VAL A 22 -4.16 -16.18 2.14
C VAL A 22 -3.35 -16.83 3.28
N GLU A 23 -3.44 -18.15 3.41
CA GLU A 23 -2.87 -18.96 4.50
C GLU A 23 -1.36 -18.73 4.78
N ARG A 24 -0.55 -18.44 3.74
CA ARG A 24 0.90 -18.20 3.86
C ARG A 24 1.27 -16.85 4.49
N VAL A 25 0.34 -15.91 4.54
CA VAL A 25 0.60 -14.50 4.82
C VAL A 25 0.42 -14.20 6.31
N LYS A 26 1.40 -13.54 6.94
CA LYS A 26 1.29 -13.16 8.36
C LYS A 26 0.00 -12.37 8.60
N LYS A 27 -0.74 -12.76 9.63
CA LYS A 27 -1.92 -12.05 10.12
C LYS A 27 -1.54 -11.25 11.37
N PHE A 28 -1.90 -9.98 11.38
CA PHE A 28 -1.77 -9.09 12.54
C PHE A 28 -3.15 -8.91 13.16
N ASP A 29 -3.28 -9.18 14.47
CA ASP A 29 -4.49 -8.84 15.22
C ASP A 29 -4.64 -7.30 15.25
N TYR A 30 -5.76 -6.81 14.73
CA TYR A 30 -5.99 -5.37 14.65
C TYR A 30 -6.03 -4.69 16.02
N SER A 31 -6.45 -5.41 17.06
CA SER A 31 -6.52 -4.89 18.44
C SER A 31 -5.15 -4.63 19.08
N GLN A 32 -4.07 -5.11 18.46
CA GLN A 32 -2.69 -4.86 18.90
C GLN A 32 -2.08 -3.59 18.29
N PHE A 33 -2.76 -2.93 17.34
CA PHE A 33 -2.32 -1.63 16.82
C PHE A 33 -2.73 -0.47 17.75
N SER A 34 -1.80 0.46 17.93
CA SER A 34 -1.95 1.71 18.68
C SER A 34 -1.65 2.93 17.80
N ASP A 35 -1.89 4.14 18.31
CA ASP A 35 -1.68 5.42 17.59
C ASP A 35 -2.33 5.52 16.19
N VAL A 36 -3.41 4.77 15.96
CA VAL A 36 -4.03 4.62 14.63
C VAL A 36 -4.55 5.97 14.13
N THR A 37 -3.92 6.48 13.07
CA THR A 37 -4.06 7.86 12.60
C THR A 37 -4.19 7.92 11.09
N LEU A 38 -5.19 8.63 10.57
CA LEU A 38 -5.38 8.81 9.12
C LEU A 38 -4.24 9.65 8.55
N ILE A 39 -3.48 9.11 7.59
CA ILE A 39 -2.37 9.81 6.91
C ILE A 39 -2.62 10.02 5.41
N GLY A 40 -3.51 9.25 4.79
CA GLY A 40 -3.83 9.42 3.36
C GLY A 40 -5.21 8.91 2.99
N SER A 41 -5.85 9.56 2.03
CA SER A 41 -7.14 9.12 1.47
C SER A 41 -7.21 9.42 -0.02
N GLY A 42 -7.19 8.36 -0.84
CA GLY A 42 -7.53 8.41 -2.25
C GLY A 42 -9.01 8.10 -2.47
N LYS A 43 -9.46 8.11 -3.73
CA LYS A 43 -10.85 7.78 -4.09
C LYS A 43 -11.27 6.40 -3.56
N PHE A 44 -10.45 5.38 -3.77
CA PHE A 44 -10.74 3.97 -3.47
C PHE A 44 -10.04 3.42 -2.23
N THR A 45 -9.12 4.18 -1.63
CA THR A 45 -8.13 3.67 -0.66
C THR A 45 -7.98 4.64 0.50
N ILE A 46 -7.85 4.11 1.71
CA ILE A 46 -7.60 4.87 2.93
C ILE A 46 -6.33 4.30 3.59
N ILE A 47 -5.42 5.16 4.00
CA ILE A 47 -4.12 4.79 4.60
C ILE A 47 -4.03 5.38 6.00
N PHE A 48 -3.84 4.52 6.99
CA PHE A 48 -3.58 4.91 8.38
C PHE A 48 -2.11 4.61 8.74
N SER A 49 -1.50 5.43 9.59
CA SER A 49 -0.29 5.03 10.33
C SER A 49 -0.71 4.37 11.64
N ALA A 50 0.04 3.37 12.10
CA ALA A 50 -0.20 2.69 13.37
C ALA A 50 1.10 2.18 14.00
N THR A 51 1.14 2.11 15.33
CA THR A 51 2.26 1.57 16.13
C THR A 51 1.95 0.14 16.56
N PHE A 52 2.91 -0.78 16.38
CA PHE A 52 2.87 -2.19 16.82
C PHE A 52 4.29 -2.63 17.18
N GLU A 53 4.48 -3.27 18.34
CA GLU A 53 5.82 -3.67 18.84
C GLU A 53 6.86 -2.53 18.75
N ASP A 54 6.47 -1.34 19.23
CA ASP A 54 7.21 -0.06 19.18
C ASP A 54 7.65 0.43 17.78
N LYS A 55 7.22 -0.24 16.70
CA LYS A 55 7.48 0.12 15.31
C LYS A 55 6.24 0.68 14.61
N LYS A 56 6.43 1.63 13.70
CA LYS A 56 5.36 2.18 12.85
C LYS A 56 5.15 1.40 11.54
N TYR A 57 3.88 1.29 11.17
CA TYR A 57 3.37 0.62 9.97
C TYR A 57 2.36 1.49 9.24
N ALA A 58 2.16 1.23 7.95
CA ALA A 58 1.06 1.77 7.16
C ALA A 58 -0.02 0.70 6.96
N LEU A 59 -1.26 1.02 7.30
CA LEU A 59 -2.44 0.17 7.13
C LEU A 59 -3.25 0.66 5.94
N LYS A 60 -3.19 -0.06 4.82
CA LYS A 60 -3.84 0.29 3.53
C LYS A 60 -5.17 -0.47 3.42
N SER A 61 -6.27 0.24 3.66
CA SER A 61 -7.66 -0.24 3.57
C SER A 61 -8.29 0.18 2.24
N LEU A 62 -9.27 -0.58 1.76
CA LEU A 62 -10.23 -0.05 0.78
C LEU A 62 -11.17 0.97 1.45
N ASN A 63 -11.76 1.85 0.65
CA ASN A 63 -12.79 2.78 1.08
C ASN A 63 -14.17 2.10 1.04
N ASN A 64 -14.61 1.57 2.19
CA ASN A 64 -15.86 0.80 2.34
C ASN A 64 -17.14 1.56 1.92
N ASN A 65 -17.07 2.88 1.71
CA ASN A 65 -18.19 3.71 1.26
C ASN A 65 -18.49 3.59 -0.26
N LEU A 66 -17.68 2.84 -1.02
CA LEU A 66 -17.86 2.66 -2.46
C LEU A 66 -18.42 1.28 -2.81
N LYS A 67 -19.42 1.25 -3.70
CA LYS A 67 -19.69 0.06 -4.51
C LYS A 67 -18.54 -0.12 -5.50
N ILE A 68 -17.79 -1.21 -5.36
CA ILE A 68 -16.67 -1.59 -6.23
C ILE A 68 -17.03 -2.93 -6.87
N ASP A 69 -16.83 -3.05 -8.18
CA ASP A 69 -16.94 -4.34 -8.87
C ASP A 69 -15.79 -5.25 -8.38
N VAL A 70 -16.16 -6.35 -7.72
CA VAL A 70 -15.21 -7.11 -6.91
C VAL A 70 -14.35 -7.98 -7.82
N LYS A 71 -13.08 -7.58 -8.03
CA LYS A 71 -12.05 -8.44 -8.63
C LYS A 71 -12.20 -9.85 -8.06
N PRO A 72 -12.39 -10.91 -8.88
CA PRO A 72 -12.57 -12.27 -8.36
C PRO A 72 -11.48 -12.61 -7.36
N ILE A 73 -11.84 -13.09 -6.17
CA ILE A 73 -10.96 -13.20 -4.99
C ILE A 73 -9.63 -13.91 -5.30
N ARG A 74 -9.62 -14.90 -6.20
CA ARG A 74 -8.42 -15.56 -6.75
C ARG A 74 -7.33 -14.59 -7.29
N LEU A 75 -7.73 -13.44 -7.83
CA LEU A 75 -6.82 -12.39 -8.32
C LEU A 75 -6.25 -11.58 -7.17
N ILE A 76 -7.10 -11.14 -6.23
CA ILE A 76 -6.67 -10.38 -5.05
C ILE A 76 -5.74 -11.24 -4.18
N LYS A 77 -6.09 -12.52 -3.96
CA LYS A 77 -5.21 -13.52 -3.34
C LYS A 77 -3.86 -13.57 -4.04
N ARG A 78 -3.84 -13.75 -5.37
CA ARG A 78 -2.59 -13.84 -6.14
C ARG A 78 -1.76 -12.56 -6.06
N GLU A 79 -2.40 -11.40 -6.10
CA GLU A 79 -1.74 -10.09 -5.93
C GLU A 79 -1.09 -9.99 -4.53
N ILE A 80 -1.79 -10.42 -3.47
CA ILE A 80 -1.27 -10.46 -2.10
C ILE A 80 -0.14 -11.50 -1.93
N GLU A 81 -0.27 -12.71 -2.48
CA GLU A 81 0.79 -13.74 -2.42
C GLU A 81 2.06 -13.29 -3.15
N ILE A 82 1.92 -12.63 -4.31
CA ILE A 82 3.06 -12.03 -5.02
C ILE A 82 3.71 -10.91 -4.20
N LEU A 83 2.91 -10.01 -3.59
CA LEU A 83 3.43 -8.95 -2.72
C LEU A 83 4.15 -9.49 -1.46
N TYR A 84 3.76 -10.66 -0.96
CA TYR A 84 4.36 -11.28 0.22
C TYR A 84 5.67 -12.03 -0.09
N ASP A 85 5.79 -12.57 -1.30
CA ASP A 85 7.01 -13.23 -1.77
C ASP A 85 8.05 -12.23 -2.35
N ILE A 86 7.70 -10.93 -2.44
CA ILE A 86 8.62 -9.83 -2.78
C ILE A 86 9.26 -9.28 -1.50
N GLU A 87 10.50 -9.68 -1.25
CA GLU A 87 11.40 -8.99 -0.32
C GLU A 87 12.54 -8.30 -1.08
N HIS A 88 12.61 -6.98 -0.93
CA HIS A 88 13.64 -6.12 -1.51
C HIS A 88 13.77 -4.92 -0.57
N GLU A 89 15.00 -4.56 -0.19
CA GLU A 89 15.42 -3.39 0.62
C GLU A 89 14.81 -2.03 0.23
N ASN A 90 14.10 -1.99 -0.88
CA ASN A 90 13.79 -0.82 -1.65
C ASN A 90 12.35 -0.82 -2.21
N ILE A 91 11.63 -1.94 -2.11
CA ILE A 91 10.19 -1.99 -2.34
C ILE A 91 9.53 -1.89 -0.96
N ILE A 92 8.55 -0.98 -0.77
CA ILE A 92 7.82 -0.81 0.50
C ILE A 92 7.36 -2.17 1.03
N LYS A 93 8.01 -2.64 2.12
CA LYS A 93 7.88 -4.03 2.56
C LYS A 93 6.43 -4.32 2.97
N PHE A 94 5.82 -5.28 2.30
CA PHE A 94 4.56 -5.87 2.73
C PHE A 94 4.84 -6.85 3.88
N TYR A 95 4.24 -6.62 5.04
CA TYR A 95 4.42 -7.47 6.22
C TYR A 95 3.32 -8.51 6.39
N GLY A 96 2.14 -8.28 5.78
CA GLY A 96 1.01 -9.20 5.86
C GLY A 96 -0.33 -8.48 5.92
N ILE A 97 -1.36 -9.16 6.44
CA ILE A 97 -2.74 -8.65 6.48
C ILE A 97 -3.22 -8.38 7.91
N SER A 98 -4.21 -7.51 8.05
CA SER A 98 -4.97 -7.31 9.28
C SER A 98 -6.44 -7.05 8.96
N LYS A 99 -7.30 -7.12 9.97
CA LYS A 99 -8.75 -6.99 9.82
C LYS A 99 -9.36 -6.45 11.10
N ASP A 100 -9.98 -5.28 11.01
CA ASP A 100 -10.82 -4.79 12.10
C ASP A 100 -12.15 -5.53 12.07
N SER A 101 -12.49 -6.23 13.16
CA SER A 101 -13.79 -6.90 13.30
C SER A 101 -14.95 -5.93 13.57
N LEU A 102 -14.65 -4.69 14.01
CA LEU A 102 -15.65 -3.66 14.25
C LEU A 102 -16.05 -2.94 12.95
N SER A 103 -15.09 -2.34 12.23
CA SER A 103 -15.35 -1.68 10.93
C SER A 103 -15.54 -2.68 9.77
N ARG A 104 -15.12 -3.94 9.95
CA ARG A 104 -15.04 -4.99 8.92
C ARG A 104 -14.07 -4.64 7.77
N SER A 105 -13.14 -3.73 8.01
CA SER A 105 -12.10 -3.37 7.04
C SER A 105 -11.00 -4.42 6.97
N PHE A 106 -10.85 -5.04 5.81
CA PHE A 106 -9.63 -5.78 5.44
C PHE A 106 -8.51 -4.78 5.12
N MET A 107 -7.34 -4.96 5.73
CA MET A 107 -6.21 -4.04 5.63
C MET A 107 -4.93 -4.78 5.23
N LEU A 108 -4.14 -4.15 4.35
CA LEU A 108 -2.78 -4.58 4.04
C LEU A 108 -1.80 -3.83 4.95
N VAL A 109 -0.89 -4.56 5.61
CA VAL A 109 0.10 -4.03 6.54
C VAL A 109 1.43 -3.85 5.81
N PHE A 110 1.89 -2.61 5.69
CA PHE A 110 3.12 -2.22 5.00
C PHE A 110 4.09 -1.49 5.93
N GLN A 111 5.34 -1.37 5.48
CA GLN A 111 6.28 -0.37 5.97
C GLN A 111 5.67 1.03 5.84
N LEU A 112 5.82 1.85 6.88
CA LEU A 112 5.54 3.27 6.78
C LEU A 112 6.71 3.96 6.07
N ALA A 113 6.42 4.64 4.97
CA ALA A 113 7.34 5.57 4.31
C ALA A 113 7.49 6.86 5.13
N ASP A 114 8.72 7.35 5.30
CA ASP A 114 9.04 8.55 6.07
C ASP A 114 9.52 9.74 5.21
N GLY A 115 9.96 9.50 3.97
CA GLY A 115 10.30 10.56 3.00
C GLY A 115 9.11 11.36 2.44
N GLY A 116 7.89 10.83 2.58
CA GLY A 116 6.69 11.33 1.90
C GLY A 116 6.65 10.91 0.42
N THR A 117 5.62 11.32 -0.32
CA THR A 117 5.44 10.88 -1.70
C THR A 117 6.42 11.56 -2.66
N LEU A 118 6.82 10.84 -3.72
CA LEU A 118 7.56 11.44 -4.85
C LEU A 118 6.82 12.66 -5.43
N ARG A 119 5.49 12.67 -5.41
CA ARG A 119 4.69 13.82 -5.85
C ARG A 119 4.96 15.06 -5.00
N GLU A 120 4.91 14.95 -3.67
CA GLU A 120 5.18 16.07 -2.76
C GLU A 120 6.62 16.56 -2.89
N HIS A 121 7.58 15.67 -3.18
CA HIS A 121 8.95 16.07 -3.51
C HIS A 121 9.03 16.91 -4.80
N LEU A 122 8.38 16.47 -5.88
CA LEU A 122 8.33 17.21 -7.14
C LEU A 122 7.60 18.57 -6.97
N GLU A 123 6.51 18.62 -6.20
CA GLU A 123 5.75 19.85 -5.93
C GLU A 123 6.59 20.86 -5.11
N LYS A 124 7.39 20.41 -4.12
CA LYS A 124 8.37 21.26 -3.40
C LYS A 124 9.45 21.87 -4.32
N LYS A 125 9.67 21.31 -5.51
CA LYS A 125 10.65 21.76 -6.51
C LYS A 125 10.05 22.64 -7.60
N LEU A 126 8.73 22.83 -7.63
CA LEU A 126 8.03 23.62 -8.64
C LEU A 126 8.08 25.13 -8.31
N HIS A 127 8.58 25.95 -9.23
CA HIS A 127 8.69 27.40 -9.05
C HIS A 127 8.41 28.10 -10.39
N GLU A 128 7.48 29.06 -10.42
CA GLU A 128 7.09 29.78 -11.66
C GLU A 128 6.68 28.83 -12.82
N ASN A 129 6.02 27.72 -12.49
CA ASN A 129 5.68 26.60 -13.40
C ASN A 129 6.88 25.84 -14.00
N ILE A 130 8.09 26.03 -13.46
CA ILE A 130 9.32 25.32 -13.85
C ILE A 130 9.80 24.44 -12.68
N TYR A 131 10.06 23.16 -12.92
CA TYR A 131 10.66 22.27 -11.93
C TYR A 131 12.16 22.55 -11.79
N LYS A 132 12.58 23.06 -10.63
CA LYS A 132 13.99 23.34 -10.29
C LYS A 132 14.66 22.08 -9.72
N ILE A 133 14.80 21.07 -10.57
CA ILE A 133 15.36 19.73 -10.26
C ILE A 133 16.66 19.54 -11.07
N SER A 134 17.69 18.93 -10.46
CA SER A 134 18.95 18.67 -11.18
C SER A 134 18.85 17.44 -12.09
N TRP A 135 19.71 17.35 -13.12
CA TRP A 135 19.78 16.15 -13.96
C TRP A 135 20.18 14.89 -13.18
N CYS A 136 21.08 15.00 -12.19
CA CYS A 136 21.43 13.88 -11.32
C CYS A 136 20.24 13.39 -10.51
N GLU A 137 19.46 14.32 -9.95
CA GLU A 137 18.24 14.04 -9.18
C GLU A 137 17.12 13.43 -10.06
N LEU A 138 16.93 13.94 -11.28
CA LEU A 138 16.03 13.32 -12.27
C LEU A 138 16.49 11.91 -12.66
N ILE A 139 17.79 11.69 -12.83
CA ILE A 139 18.36 10.36 -13.13
C ILE A 139 18.20 9.42 -11.93
N GLN A 140 18.35 9.89 -10.69
CA GLN A 140 18.04 9.08 -9.49
C GLN A 140 16.56 8.72 -9.41
N ILE A 141 15.66 9.67 -9.69
CA ILE A 141 14.21 9.44 -9.74
C ILE A 141 13.82 8.48 -10.87
N ALA A 142 14.55 8.46 -12.00
CA ALA A 142 14.29 7.60 -13.17
C ALA A 142 14.99 6.23 -13.15
N ASN A 143 16.19 6.12 -12.58
CA ASN A 143 16.93 4.86 -12.41
C ASN A 143 16.40 3.93 -11.32
N GLY A 144 15.88 4.41 -10.19
CA GLY A 144 14.61 5.12 -10.17
C GLY A 144 13.51 4.29 -10.86
N ILE A 145 12.44 4.93 -11.40
CA ILE A 145 11.16 4.33 -11.86
C ILE A 145 11.25 2.89 -12.45
N ALA A 146 12.34 2.55 -13.14
CA ALA A 146 12.60 1.24 -13.71
C ALA A 146 12.78 0.00 -12.77
N ASN A 147 13.31 0.12 -11.53
CA ASN A 147 14.17 -0.99 -10.99
C ASN A 147 14.02 -1.51 -9.51
N GLY A 148 13.22 -0.95 -8.58
CA GLY A 148 13.28 -1.26 -7.10
C GLY A 148 12.78 -0.24 -6.02
N ASN A 149 13.57 0.80 -5.64
CA ASN A 149 13.46 1.82 -4.56
C ASN A 149 12.15 2.64 -4.26
N GLU A 150 12.29 3.37 -3.15
CA GLU A 150 11.78 4.72 -2.86
C GLU A 150 12.91 5.80 -3.00
N PHE A 151 12.57 7.06 -3.31
CA PHE A 151 13.57 8.14 -3.47
C PHE A 151 14.02 8.72 -2.11
N SER A 152 15.15 8.23 -1.59
CA SER A 152 15.73 8.67 -0.30
C SER A 152 16.61 9.91 -0.45
N ILE A 153 16.37 10.96 0.35
CA ILE A 153 17.09 12.26 0.31
C ILE A 153 18.11 12.37 1.45
N SER A 154 18.86 11.29 1.70
CA SER A 154 19.86 11.23 2.77
C SER A 154 21.01 10.30 2.41
N GLU A 155 22.23 10.84 2.56
CA GLU A 155 23.53 10.16 2.48
C GLU A 155 24.00 9.74 1.06
N ASN A 156 25.29 9.41 0.95
CA ASN A 156 26.06 9.38 -0.29
C ASN A 156 26.18 7.98 -0.91
N GLU A 157 26.14 7.95 -2.25
CA GLU A 157 26.61 6.88 -3.13
C GLU A 157 25.92 5.49 -3.03
N GLU A 158 26.03 4.73 -4.14
CA GLU A 158 25.73 3.29 -4.26
C GLU A 158 24.23 2.80 -4.33
N HIS A 159 23.71 2.77 -5.57
CA HIS A 159 22.58 1.98 -6.14
C HIS A 159 21.09 2.42 -6.02
N ALA A 160 20.40 2.59 -7.18
CA ALA A 160 18.96 2.88 -7.37
C ALA A 160 18.46 2.36 -8.77
N ARG A 161 17.31 1.73 -9.09
CA ARG A 161 16.07 1.20 -8.40
C ARG A 161 14.90 2.21 -8.11
N ASN A 162 13.61 1.87 -8.41
CA ASN A 162 12.26 2.29 -7.85
C ASN A 162 11.09 1.27 -8.08
N ILE A 163 10.05 1.24 -7.21
CA ILE A 163 8.66 0.85 -7.54
C ILE A 163 7.70 1.97 -7.08
N VAL A 164 6.96 2.57 -8.02
CA VAL A 164 6.29 3.87 -7.82
C VAL A 164 4.81 3.80 -7.36
N GLU A 165 4.14 2.64 -7.43
CA GLU A 165 2.69 2.53 -7.17
C GLU A 165 2.27 2.02 -5.76
N LEU A 166 3.18 2.05 -4.77
CA LEU A 166 2.83 1.71 -3.38
C LEU A 166 2.72 2.90 -2.41
N MET A 167 3.21 4.09 -2.80
CA MET A 167 2.97 5.39 -2.13
C MET A 167 1.51 5.82 -2.28
#